data_AF-A0A522DY72-F1
#
_entry.id   AF-A0A522DY72-F1
#
_cell.length_a   1.000
_cell.length_b   1.000
_cell.length_c   1.000
_cell.angle_alpha   90.00
_cell.angle_beta   90.00
_cell.angle_gamma   90.00
#
_symmetry.space_group_name_H-M   'P 1'
#
loop_
_entity.id
_entity.type
_entity.pdbx_description
1 polymer ?
#
loop_
_entity_poly.entity_id
_entity_poly.type
_entity_poly.pdbx_seq_one_letter_code
_entity_poly.pdbx_strand_id
1 'polypeptide(L)' 'MTTNNEGNNGLNDDIKMAIDREADASEALNEKLRDAQTPGFEVEFDPEEAENAGAFEEDALSEADALESSTDWVGLD' A
#
# COMPACT_ATOMS: atom_id res chain seq x y z
N MET A 1 29.89 22.93 -40.41
CA MET A 1 28.58 23.12 -39.75
C MET A 1 28.19 21.81 -39.12
N THR A 2 28.43 21.66 -37.82
CA THR A 2 27.92 20.56 -37.02
C THR A 2 27.11 21.20 -35.91
N THR A 3 25.80 21.04 -35.95
CA THR A 3 24.89 21.50 -34.90
C THR A 3 24.95 20.50 -33.75
N ASN A 4 25.46 20.94 -32.60
CA ASN A 4 25.55 20.13 -31.39
C ASN A 4 24.15 19.94 -30.80
N ASN A 5 23.78 18.68 -30.55
CA ASN A 5 22.53 18.27 -29.92
C ASN A 5 22.74 18.17 -28.40
N GLU A 6 22.53 19.27 -27.67
CA GLU A 6 22.70 19.34 -26.21
C GLU A 6 21.36 19.38 -25.44
N GLY A 7 20.31 18.77 -25.99
CA GLY A 7 18.93 19.02 -25.52
C GLY A 7 18.30 18.02 -24.53
N ASN A 8 18.93 16.88 -24.20
CA ASN A 8 18.17 15.75 -23.62
C ASN A 8 18.52 15.29 -22.18
N ASN A 9 19.41 15.98 -21.44
CA ASN A 9 19.87 15.47 -20.14
C ASN A 9 19.11 15.98 -18.90
N GLY A 10 18.53 17.19 -18.93
CA GLY A 10 17.90 17.77 -17.73
C GLY A 10 16.61 17.06 -17.27
N LEU A 11 15.79 16.60 -18.23
CA LEU A 11 14.52 15.94 -17.93
C LEU A 11 14.69 14.55 -17.29
N ASN A 12 15.81 13.87 -17.55
CA ASN A 12 16.06 12.53 -17.00
C ASN A 12 16.44 12.57 -15.51
N ASP A 13 17.15 13.62 -15.09
CA ASP A 13 17.59 13.76 -13.70
C ASP A 13 16.42 14.11 -12.77
N ASP A 14 15.50 14.97 -13.22
CA ASP A 14 14.28 15.32 -12.48
C ASP A 14 13.35 14.10 -12.32
N ILE A 15 13.16 13.32 -13.39
CA ILE A 15 12.37 12.08 -13.37
C ILE A 15 13.01 11.07 -12.41
N LYS A 16 14.33 10.90 -12.45
CA LYS A 16 15.04 9.98 -11.55
C LYS A 16 14.81 10.37 -10.08
N MET A 17 14.93 11.67 -9.77
CA MET A 17 14.75 12.14 -8.39
C MET A 17 13.31 11.96 -7.88
N ALA A 18 12.31 12.00 -8.75
CA ALA A 18 10.92 11.71 -8.38
C ALA A 18 10.73 10.21 -8.07
N ILE A 19 11.26 9.33 -8.93
CA ILE A 19 11.17 7.87 -8.74
C ILE A 19 11.88 7.44 -7.46
N ASP A 20 13.07 7.98 -7.18
CA ASP A 20 13.82 7.64 -5.97
C ASP A 20 13.01 8.00 -4.70
N ARG A 21 12.37 9.18 -4.67
CA ARG A 21 11.54 9.58 -3.51
C ARG A 21 10.34 8.68 -3.29
N GLU A 22 9.70 8.23 -4.37
CA GLU A 22 8.54 7.34 -4.28
C GLU A 22 8.95 5.93 -3.85
N ALA A 23 10.13 5.48 -4.27
CA ALA A 23 10.74 4.25 -3.78
C ALA A 23 11.07 4.33 -2.29
N ASP A 24 11.66 5.44 -1.82
CA ASP A 24 11.96 5.67 -0.40
C ASP A 24 10.68 5.68 0.45
N ALA A 25 9.62 6.34 -0.02
CA ALA A 25 8.32 6.37 0.66
C ALA A 25 7.67 4.97 0.72
N SER A 26 7.76 4.21 -0.36
CA SER A 26 7.27 2.82 -0.42
C SER A 26 8.06 1.90 0.50
N GLU A 27 9.38 2.11 0.64
CA GLU A 27 10.22 1.33 1.55
C GLU A 27 9.87 1.61 3.02
N ALA A 28 9.70 2.88 3.38
CA ALA A 28 9.26 3.29 4.71
C ALA A 28 7.86 2.74 5.07
N LEU A 29 6.92 2.77 4.12
CA LEU A 29 5.60 2.18 4.28
C LEU A 29 5.67 0.66 4.52
N ASN A 30 6.51 -0.06 3.76
CA ASN A 30 6.70 -1.50 3.92
C ASN A 30 7.33 -1.84 5.28
N GLU A 31 8.25 -1.01 5.79
CA GLU A 31 8.82 -1.20 7.12
C GLU A 31 7.75 -1.08 8.21
N LYS A 32 6.96 0.00 8.17
CA LYS A 32 5.80 0.17 9.07
C LYS A 32 4.83 -1.02 9.01
N LEU A 33 4.51 -1.51 7.81
CA LEU A 33 3.62 -2.68 7.62
C LEU A 33 4.17 -3.98 8.20
N ARG A 34 5.50 -4.15 8.18
CA ARG A 34 6.14 -5.33 8.80
C ARG A 34 6.08 -5.24 10.32
N ASP A 35 6.24 -4.05 10.87
CA ASP A 35 6.12 -3.86 12.31
C ASP A 35 4.66 -4.06 12.77
N ALA A 36 3.67 -3.58 12.00
CA ALA A 36 2.24 -3.79 12.26
C ALA A 36 1.83 -5.28 12.32
N GLN A 37 2.55 -6.16 11.61
CA GLN A 37 2.33 -7.61 11.66
C GLN A 37 2.87 -8.26 12.94
N THR A 38 3.62 -7.51 13.76
CA THR A 38 4.13 -7.99 15.05
C THR A 38 3.03 -7.85 16.11
N PRO A 39 2.58 -8.94 16.76
CA PRO A 39 1.55 -8.87 17.77
C PRO A 39 1.92 -7.91 18.92
N GLY A 40 1.02 -6.98 19.24
CA GLY A 40 1.21 -5.98 20.29
C GLY A 40 1.99 -4.73 19.87
N PHE A 41 2.33 -4.60 18.58
CA PHE A 41 2.86 -3.37 18.02
C PHE A 41 1.78 -2.63 17.21
N GLU A 42 1.59 -1.36 17.52
CA GLU A 42 0.65 -0.47 16.82
C GLU A 42 1.45 0.63 16.12
N VAL A 43 1.12 0.90 14.87
CA VAL A 43 1.76 1.93 14.04
C VAL A 43 0.70 2.73 13.32
N GLU A 44 0.92 4.04 13.25
CA GLU A 44 0.01 4.99 12.60
C GLU A 44 0.35 5.10 11.10
N PHE A 45 -0.70 5.15 10.28
CA PHE A 45 -0.61 5.38 8.85
C PHE A 45 -1.40 6.63 8.48
N ASP A 46 -0.83 7.47 7.63
CA ASP A 46 -1.57 8.55 6.99
C ASP A 46 -2.61 7.97 6.00
N PRO A 47 -3.70 8.69 5.64
CA PRO A 47 -4.75 8.15 4.76
C PRO A 47 -4.22 7.57 3.44
N GLU A 48 -3.27 8.25 2.80
CA GLU A 48 -2.63 7.77 1.57
C GLU A 48 -1.76 6.54 1.81
N GLU A 49 -1.05 6.47 2.94
CA GLU A 49 -0.25 5.30 3.30
C GLU A 49 -1.15 4.10 3.61
N ALA A 50 -2.27 4.32 4.32
CA ALA A 50 -3.25 3.31 4.66
C ALA A 50 -3.88 2.70 3.39
N GLU A 51 -4.26 3.51 2.40
CA GLU A 51 -4.75 3.01 1.10
C GLU A 51 -3.70 2.17 0.38
N ASN A 52 -2.44 2.63 0.33
CA ASN A 52 -1.34 1.90 -0.29
C ASN A 52 -0.97 0.60 0.47
N ALA A 53 -1.18 0.59 1.79
CA ALA A 53 -1.03 -0.58 2.65
C ALA A 53 -2.18 -1.60 2.49
N GLY A 54 -3.24 -1.23 1.74
CA GLY A 54 -4.42 -2.06 1.58
C GLY A 54 -5.37 -2.03 2.78
N ALA A 55 -5.28 -0.99 3.63
CA ALA A 55 -6.31 -0.67 4.61
C ALA A 55 -7.50 -0.06 3.88
N PHE A 56 -8.29 -0.92 3.22
CA PHE A 56 -9.56 -0.55 2.65
C PHE A 56 -10.60 -0.37 3.77
N GLU A 57 -11.53 0.57 3.59
CA GLU A 57 -12.76 0.57 4.38
C GLU A 57 -13.51 -0.74 4.02
N GLU A 58 -13.46 -1.72 4.92
CA GLU A 58 -13.93 -3.07 4.61
C GLU A 58 -15.46 -3.09 4.40
N ASP A 59 -15.89 -3.37 3.16
CA ASP A 59 -17.13 -4.11 2.86
C ASP A 59 -16.90 -5.64 2.97
N ALA A 60 -15.78 -6.04 3.58
CA ALA A 60 -15.54 -7.42 3.93
C ALA A 60 -16.53 -7.86 5.02
N LEU A 61 -16.79 -9.16 5.07
CA LEU A 61 -17.74 -9.72 6.04
C LEU A 61 -17.21 -9.45 7.46
N SER A 62 -18.00 -8.75 8.29
CA SER A 62 -17.61 -8.50 9.67
C SER A 62 -17.38 -9.82 10.42
N GLU A 63 -16.55 -9.84 11.47
CA GLU A 63 -16.31 -11.07 12.26
C GLU A 63 -17.63 -11.70 12.74
N ALA A 64 -18.61 -10.87 13.11
CA ALA A 64 -19.93 -11.32 13.51
C ALA A 64 -20.70 -11.98 12.35
N ASP A 65 -20.71 -11.34 11.18
CA ASP A 65 -21.41 -11.86 9.99
C ASP A 65 -20.73 -13.13 9.44
N ALA A 66 -19.40 -13.23 9.55
CA ALA A 66 -18.62 -14.40 9.16
C ALA A 66 -18.92 -15.61 10.05
N LEU A 67 -19.10 -15.37 11.34
CA LEU A 67 -19.48 -16.40 12.30
C LEU A 67 -20.92 -16.88 12.03
N GLU A 68 -21.85 -15.97 11.74
CA GLU A 68 -23.25 -16.31 11.43
C GLU A 68 -23.36 -17.16 10.16
N SER A 69 -22.59 -16.82 9.12
CA SER A 69 -22.53 -17.58 7.86
C SER A 69 -21.88 -18.96 8.00
N SER A 70 -21.16 -19.25 9.08
CA SER A 70 -20.48 -20.55 9.30
C SER A 70 -21.44 -21.70 9.63
N THR A 71 -22.73 -21.41 9.78
CA THR A 71 -23.76 -22.40 10.11
C THR A 71 -24.03 -23.32 8.92
N ASP A 72 -23.57 -24.57 9.00
CA ASP A 72 -23.99 -25.64 8.10
C ASP A 72 -25.50 -25.88 8.30
N TRP A 73 -26.31 -25.34 7.40
CA TRP A 73 -27.77 -25.49 7.42
C TRP A 73 -28.12 -26.96 7.15
N VAL A 74 -28.09 -27.78 8.19
CA VAL A 74 -28.76 -29.09 8.21
C VAL A 74 -30.26 -28.83 8.28
N GLY A 75 -30.89 -28.73 7.12
CA GLY A 75 -32.33 -28.81 6.98
C GLY A 75 -32.85 -30.10 7.61
N LEU A 76 -33.35 -30.00 8.84
CA LEU A 76 -34.10 -31.05 9.49
C LEU A 76 -35.53 -31.01 8.94
N ASP A 77 -35.78 -31.92 8.00
CA ASP A 77 -37.05 -32.52 7.48
C ASP A 77 -38.33 -31.66 7.48
#